data_AF-A0A423XLL9-F1
#
_entry.id   AF-A0A423XLL9-F1
#
_cell.length_a   1.000
_cell.length_b   1.000
_cell.length_c   1.000
_cell.angle_alpha   90.00
_cell.angle_beta   90.00
_cell.angle_gamma   90.00
#
_symmetry.space_group_name_H-M   'P 1'
#
loop_
_entity.id
_entity.type
_entity.pdbx_description
1 polymer ?
#
loop_
_entity_poly.entity_id
_entity_poly.type
_entity_poly.pdbx_seq_one_letter_code
_entity_poly.pdbx_strand_id
1 'polypeptide(L)'
;MSLRSVWNEAHDVPYVCRVKVGSILLCGIAIATALYLIIRSERKKAAVGRREMQLFLVGYIIMSICEIFTVGEFPLESKVRIAFTGVHIGVIIAATWMLMLNAVVGYQIIDDGTPLSLGLILVSAAILLVGTGYIALDTGYDWTGYWHSSYDDPRYRNIALYVLYQLAPLVFLVIFYVLETVLVLRVLGETRPMIYLTLAAILFAIGQVFNYAISSHICNGTHGKIDGALFETLFTLLAVTMVWVFWSSITEDDWPMPVGNTYP
;
A
#
# COMPACT_ATOMS: atom_id res chain seq x y z
N MET A 1 -1.05 -16.92 -11.09
CA MET A 1 -1.56 -15.58 -11.38
C MET A 1 -1.71 -15.48 -12.88
N SER A 2 -2.95 -15.49 -13.37
CA SER A 2 -3.23 -15.30 -14.78
C SER A 2 -3.54 -13.83 -14.99
N LEU A 3 -2.88 -13.18 -15.96
CA LEU A 3 -3.21 -11.84 -16.44
C LEU A 3 -4.69 -11.70 -16.83
N ARG A 4 -5.48 -12.80 -16.86
CA ARG A 4 -6.95 -12.80 -16.88
C ARG A 4 -7.57 -11.78 -15.94
N SER A 5 -7.09 -11.66 -14.70
CA SER A 5 -7.71 -10.74 -13.73
C SER A 5 -7.40 -9.27 -13.99
N VAL A 6 -6.39 -8.97 -14.81
CA VAL A 6 -5.95 -7.59 -15.10
C VAL A 6 -6.33 -7.15 -16.52
N TRP A 7 -6.48 -8.08 -17.47
CA TRP A 7 -6.51 -7.74 -18.90
C TRP A 7 -7.69 -8.28 -19.72
N ASN A 8 -8.32 -9.40 -19.35
CA ASN A 8 -9.32 -10.05 -20.20
C ASN A 8 -10.63 -10.36 -19.45
N GLU A 9 -11.49 -9.35 -19.31
CA GLU A 9 -12.94 -9.53 -19.19
C GLU A 9 -13.60 -9.52 -20.58
N ALA A 10 -13.10 -10.35 -21.49
CA ALA A 10 -13.76 -10.58 -22.77
C ALA A 10 -13.90 -12.08 -22.99
N HIS A 11 -15.16 -12.51 -23.01
CA HIS A 11 -15.70 -13.82 -23.42
C HIS A 11 -15.90 -14.88 -22.32
N ASP A 12 -17.19 -15.11 -22.04
CA ASP A 12 -17.83 -16.29 -21.42
C ASP A 12 -17.76 -16.52 -19.91
N VAL A 13 -18.17 -15.52 -19.12
CA VAL A 13 -18.72 -15.78 -17.77
C VAL A 13 -20.03 -15.00 -17.59
N PRO A 14 -21.17 -15.64 -17.27
CA PRO A 14 -22.48 -14.99 -17.21
C PRO A 14 -22.62 -13.92 -16.10
N TYR A 15 -21.64 -13.80 -15.21
CA TYR A 15 -21.57 -12.75 -14.18
C TYR A 15 -20.16 -12.16 -14.14
N VAL A 16 -19.92 -11.13 -14.95
CA VAL A 16 -18.76 -10.25 -14.75
C VAL A 16 -19.07 -9.39 -13.53
N CYS A 17 -18.21 -9.41 -12.50
CA CYS A 17 -18.38 -8.54 -11.32
C CYS A 17 -18.22 -7.09 -11.75
N ARG A 18 -19.36 -6.43 -11.98
CA ARG A 18 -19.44 -5.13 -12.68
C ARG A 18 -19.87 -3.96 -11.80
N VAL A 19 -19.85 -4.10 -10.48
CA VAL A 19 -20.26 -3.02 -9.59
C VAL A 19 -19.25 -2.84 -8.47
N LYS A 20 -18.34 -1.87 -8.64
CA LYS A 20 -17.28 -1.54 -7.67
C LYS A 20 -17.42 -0.15 -7.05
N VAL A 21 -18.65 0.35 -6.96
CA VAL A 21 -18.97 1.65 -6.34
C VAL A 21 -18.51 1.68 -4.88
N GLY A 22 -18.59 0.55 -4.17
CA GLY A 22 -18.12 0.48 -2.79
C GLY A 22 -16.62 0.69 -2.65
N SER A 23 -15.79 0.15 -3.57
CA SER A 23 -14.33 0.36 -3.52
C SER A 23 -13.99 1.82 -3.74
N ILE A 24 -14.66 2.51 -4.66
CA ILE A 24 -14.48 3.96 -4.89
C ILE A 24 -14.77 4.75 -3.61
N LEU A 25 -15.88 4.45 -2.93
CA LEU A 25 -16.24 5.11 -1.67
C LEU A 25 -15.18 4.86 -0.58
N LEU A 26 -14.70 3.63 -0.45
CA LEU A 26 -13.65 3.28 0.51
C LEU A 26 -12.31 3.95 0.18
N CYS A 27 -11.93 4.05 -1.09
CA CYS A 27 -10.75 4.82 -1.50
C CYS A 27 -10.90 6.31 -1.12
N GLY A 28 -12.10 6.89 -1.27
CA GLY A 28 -12.39 8.25 -0.81
C GLY A 28 -12.21 8.42 0.70
N ILE A 29 -12.73 7.46 1.49
CA ILE A 29 -12.53 7.41 2.95
C ILE A 29 -11.05 7.21 3.29
N ALA A 30 -10.34 6.37 2.53
CA ALA A 30 -8.93 6.10 2.72
C ALA A 30 -8.06 7.35 2.51
N ILE A 31 -8.34 8.12 1.46
CA ILE A 31 -7.69 9.41 1.20
C ILE A 31 -7.98 10.39 2.34
N ALA A 32 -9.24 10.53 2.76
CA ALA A 32 -9.61 11.44 3.85
C ALA A 32 -8.94 11.04 5.18
N THR A 33 -8.88 9.74 5.47
CA THR A 33 -8.21 9.18 6.65
C THR A 33 -6.71 9.44 6.58
N ALA A 34 -6.06 9.17 5.46
CA ALA A 34 -4.62 9.40 5.30
C ALA A 34 -4.26 10.89 5.45
N LEU A 35 -5.05 11.80 4.88
CA LEU A 35 -4.89 13.24 5.08
C LEU A 35 -5.02 13.63 6.56
N TYR A 36 -6.04 13.09 7.25
CA TYR A 36 -6.20 13.29 8.69
C TYR A 36 -4.99 12.78 9.47
N LEU A 37 -4.46 11.60 9.14
CA LEU A 37 -3.28 11.02 9.79
C LEU A 37 -2.02 11.85 9.52
N ILE A 38 -1.82 12.39 8.30
CA ILE A 38 -0.72 13.30 7.98
C ILE A 38 -0.77 14.56 8.88
N ILE A 39 -1.94 15.16 9.02
CA ILE A 39 -2.15 16.34 9.87
C ILE A 39 -1.85 15.99 11.34
N ARG A 40 -2.27 14.80 11.79
CA ARG A 40 -2.03 14.34 13.15
C ARG A 40 -0.54 14.04 13.40
N SER A 41 0.19 13.55 12.38
CA SER A 41 1.65 13.37 12.44
C SER A 41 2.40 14.70 12.62
N GLU A 42 1.93 15.82 12.04
CA GLU A 42 2.58 17.14 12.23
C GLU A 42 2.60 17.59 13.70
N ARG A 43 1.59 17.19 14.47
CA ARG A 43 1.48 17.55 15.88
C ARG A 43 2.54 16.87 16.75
N LYS A 44 3.15 15.77 16.29
CA LYS A 44 4.19 15.02 17.01
C LYS A 44 5.59 15.50 16.63
N LYS A 45 6.03 16.65 17.16
CA LYS A 45 7.29 17.30 16.73
C LYS A 45 8.57 16.53 17.07
N ALA A 46 8.53 15.72 18.13
CA ALA A 46 9.65 14.91 18.59
C ALA A 46 9.60 13.43 18.15
N ALA A 47 8.63 13.08 17.29
CA ALA A 47 8.49 11.72 16.81
C ALA A 47 9.54 11.36 15.75
N VAL A 48 10.30 10.30 16.02
CA VAL A 48 11.26 9.71 15.09
C VAL A 48 10.53 9.25 13.82
N GLY A 49 11.09 9.58 12.66
CA GLY A 49 10.58 9.12 11.37
C GLY A 49 9.28 9.79 10.94
N ARG A 50 8.95 10.97 11.51
CA ARG A 50 7.70 11.70 11.20
C ARG A 50 7.58 12.02 9.71
N ARG A 51 8.64 12.54 9.09
CA ARG A 51 8.60 12.97 7.68
C ARG A 51 8.50 11.75 6.76
N GLU A 52 9.17 10.68 7.12
CA GLU A 52 9.17 9.39 6.45
C GLU A 52 7.79 8.72 6.54
N MET A 53 7.11 8.83 7.69
CA MET A 53 5.73 8.31 7.84
C MET A 53 4.75 9.11 6.98
N GLN A 54 4.92 10.43 6.88
CA GLN A 54 4.14 11.25 5.97
C GLN A 54 4.37 10.89 4.50
N LEU A 55 5.62 10.60 4.10
CA LEU A 55 5.91 10.13 2.74
C LEU A 55 5.18 8.82 2.42
N PHE A 56 5.17 7.87 3.37
CA PHE A 56 4.38 6.64 3.23
C PHE A 56 2.88 6.93 3.07
N LEU A 57 2.30 7.79 3.90
CA LEU A 57 0.89 8.17 3.81
C LEU A 57 0.55 8.91 2.52
N VAL A 58 1.45 9.73 1.99
CA VAL A 58 1.30 10.36 0.67
C VAL A 58 1.32 9.29 -0.43
N GLY A 59 2.22 8.32 -0.34
CA GLY A 59 2.23 7.15 -1.22
C GLY A 59 0.90 6.39 -1.19
N TYR A 60 0.33 6.19 0.01
CA TYR A 60 -0.96 5.55 0.21
C TYR A 60 -2.13 6.35 -0.39
N ILE A 61 -2.10 7.69 -0.33
CA ILE A 61 -3.07 8.56 -1.02
C ILE A 61 -2.99 8.37 -2.54
N ILE A 62 -1.78 8.41 -3.10
CA ILE A 62 -1.58 8.21 -4.55
C ILE A 62 -2.06 6.82 -4.97
N MET A 63 -1.77 5.79 -4.17
CA MET A 63 -2.25 4.42 -4.37
C MET A 63 -3.78 4.37 -4.41
N SER A 64 -4.44 4.97 -3.41
CA SER A 64 -5.91 5.04 -3.33
C SER A 64 -6.53 5.78 -4.52
N ILE A 65 -5.90 6.85 -5.01
CA ILE A 65 -6.35 7.56 -6.22
C ILE A 65 -6.24 6.64 -7.45
N CYS A 66 -5.13 5.92 -7.59
CA CYS A 66 -4.96 4.98 -8.71
C CYS A 66 -5.95 3.82 -8.62
N GLU A 67 -6.27 3.34 -7.42
CA GLU A 67 -7.27 2.30 -7.17
C GLU A 67 -8.66 2.71 -7.67
N ILE A 68 -9.06 3.97 -7.48
CA ILE A 68 -10.34 4.50 -8.00
C ILE A 68 -10.45 4.32 -9.52
N PHE A 69 -9.35 4.49 -10.27
CA PHE A 69 -9.36 4.41 -11.74
C PHE A 69 -9.03 3.02 -12.30
N THR A 70 -8.49 2.12 -11.46
CA THR A 70 -8.09 0.77 -11.89
C THR A 70 -9.10 -0.28 -11.44
N VAL A 71 -9.55 -0.18 -10.19
CA VAL A 71 -10.53 -1.08 -9.57
C VAL A 71 -11.90 -0.45 -9.59
N GLY A 72 -12.03 0.86 -9.34
CA GLY A 72 -13.30 1.54 -9.53
C GLY A 72 -13.71 1.52 -11.01
N GLU A 73 -14.88 0.98 -11.31
CA GLU A 73 -15.41 0.85 -12.68
C GLU A 73 -15.85 2.18 -13.27
N PHE A 74 -14.89 3.10 -13.37
CA PHE A 74 -15.03 4.35 -14.09
C PHE A 74 -14.94 4.03 -15.60
N PRO A 75 -15.86 4.52 -16.45
CA PRO A 75 -15.84 4.27 -17.88
C PRO A 75 -14.65 5.01 -18.52
N LEU A 76 -13.48 4.38 -18.47
CA LEU A 76 -12.24 4.88 -19.04
C LEU A 76 -11.96 4.20 -20.37
N GLU A 77 -11.37 4.96 -21.30
CA GLU A 77 -10.75 4.39 -22.49
C GLU A 77 -9.73 3.32 -22.07
N SER A 78 -9.67 2.21 -22.83
CA SER A 78 -8.78 1.08 -22.52
C SER A 78 -7.36 1.55 -22.25
N LYS A 79 -6.79 2.39 -23.13
CA LYS A 79 -5.44 2.94 -22.98
C LYS A 79 -5.25 3.72 -21.68
N VAL A 80 -6.23 4.48 -21.23
CA VAL A 80 -6.12 5.25 -19.98
C VAL A 80 -6.09 4.31 -18.77
N ARG A 81 -6.90 3.24 -18.79
CA ARG A 81 -6.89 2.22 -17.73
C ARG A 81 -5.54 1.50 -17.65
N ILE A 82 -4.88 1.23 -18.78
CA ILE A 82 -3.50 0.69 -18.81
C ILE A 82 -2.54 1.61 -18.07
N ALA A 83 -2.58 2.91 -18.36
CA ALA A 83 -1.73 3.90 -17.72
C ALA A 83 -1.90 3.90 -16.20
N PHE A 84 -3.15 4.01 -15.73
CA PHE A 84 -3.45 3.97 -14.30
C PHE A 84 -3.05 2.65 -13.65
N THR A 85 -3.20 1.52 -14.34
CA THR A 85 -2.80 0.20 -13.82
C THR A 85 -1.29 0.13 -13.63
N GLY A 86 -0.49 0.61 -14.59
CA GLY A 86 0.96 0.64 -14.48
C GLY A 86 1.43 1.54 -13.33
N VAL A 87 0.84 2.73 -13.19
CA VAL A 87 1.14 3.63 -12.06
C VAL A 87 0.72 3.01 -10.74
N HIS A 88 -0.48 2.41 -10.66
CA HIS A 88 -0.98 1.78 -9.43
C HIS A 88 -0.02 0.70 -8.93
N ILE A 89 0.40 -0.21 -9.82
CA ILE A 89 1.36 -1.27 -9.50
C ILE A 89 2.70 -0.68 -9.05
N GLY A 90 3.21 0.34 -9.74
CA GLY A 90 4.45 1.02 -9.38
C GLY A 90 4.38 1.72 -8.01
N VAL A 91 3.23 2.30 -7.67
CA VAL A 91 3.03 2.96 -6.38
C VAL A 91 2.94 1.95 -5.24
N ILE A 92 2.37 0.76 -5.45
CA ILE A 92 2.29 -0.30 -4.42
C ILE A 92 3.69 -0.75 -3.98
N ILE A 93 4.58 -1.06 -4.93
CA ILE A 93 5.95 -1.46 -4.61
C ILE A 93 6.73 -0.30 -3.97
N ALA A 94 6.53 0.93 -4.44
CA ALA A 94 7.17 2.11 -3.86
C ALA A 94 6.70 2.38 -2.42
N ALA A 95 5.40 2.30 -2.15
CA ALA A 95 4.83 2.54 -0.83
C ALA A 95 5.29 1.49 0.20
N THR A 96 5.29 0.22 -0.18
CA THR A 96 5.78 -0.86 0.71
C THR A 96 7.29 -0.79 0.93
N TRP A 97 8.06 -0.37 -0.08
CA TRP A 97 9.48 -0.06 0.08
C TRP A 97 9.73 1.12 1.03
N MET A 98 8.99 2.22 0.87
CA MET A 98 9.08 3.38 1.77
C MET A 98 8.73 2.99 3.22
N LEU A 99 7.71 2.17 3.42
CA LEU A 99 7.33 1.67 4.74
C LEU A 99 8.45 0.82 5.37
N MET A 100 9.06 -0.08 4.60
CA MET A 100 10.18 -0.89 5.07
C MET A 100 11.39 -0.03 5.45
N LEU A 101 11.75 0.98 4.64
CA LEU A 101 12.84 1.90 4.99
C LEU A 101 12.50 2.78 6.20
N ASN A 102 11.23 3.09 6.44
CA ASN A 102 10.80 3.77 7.65
C ASN A 102 11.20 2.99 8.91
N ALA A 103 11.03 1.67 8.93
CA ALA A 103 11.48 0.83 10.04
C ALA A 103 13.01 0.88 10.25
N VAL A 104 13.80 1.02 9.17
CA VAL A 104 15.26 1.20 9.27
C VAL A 104 15.60 2.55 9.92
N VAL A 105 14.88 3.62 9.57
CA VAL A 105 15.04 4.94 10.19
C VAL A 105 14.70 4.89 11.69
N GLY A 106 13.78 4.03 12.12
CA GLY A 106 13.47 3.80 13.52
C GLY A 106 14.68 3.38 14.38
N TYR A 107 15.69 2.73 13.80
CA TYR A 107 16.93 2.36 14.50
C TYR A 107 17.92 3.52 14.64
N GLN A 108 17.60 4.70 14.11
CA GLN A 108 18.46 5.90 14.15
C GLN A 108 19.85 5.67 13.52
N ILE A 109 19.96 4.73 12.57
CA ILE A 109 21.20 4.51 11.80
C ILE A 109 21.44 5.72 10.87
N ILE A 110 20.35 6.31 10.38
CA ILE A 110 20.33 7.55 9.61
C ILE A 110 19.43 8.51 10.36
N ASP A 111 19.89 9.75 10.54
CA ASP A 111 19.12 10.80 11.19
C ASP A 111 17.80 11.05 10.44
N ASP A 112 16.68 10.94 11.16
CA ASP A 112 15.34 11.09 10.61
C ASP A 112 15.04 12.55 10.23
N GLY A 113 14.20 12.75 9.21
CA GLY A 113 13.86 14.08 8.72
C GLY A 113 15.00 14.84 8.02
N THR A 114 16.19 14.25 7.91
CA THR A 114 17.29 14.84 7.13
C THR A 114 17.01 14.77 5.63
N PRO A 115 17.53 15.72 4.82
CA PRO A 115 17.45 15.63 3.36
C PRO A 115 18.06 14.34 2.81
N LEU A 116 19.06 13.78 3.51
CA LEU A 116 19.66 12.50 3.16
C LEU A 116 18.69 11.34 3.35
N SER A 117 18.06 11.22 4.53
CA SER A 117 17.05 10.18 4.80
C SER A 117 15.90 10.25 3.77
N LEU A 118 15.31 11.43 3.61
CA LEU A 118 14.20 11.64 2.68
C LEU A 118 14.60 11.42 1.23
N GLY A 119 15.79 11.86 0.84
CA GLY A 119 16.34 11.66 -0.50
C GLY A 119 16.57 10.17 -0.80
N LEU A 120 17.14 9.41 0.14
CA LEU A 120 17.35 7.98 -0.02
C LEU A 120 16.04 7.25 -0.20
N ILE A 121 15.03 7.53 0.65
CA ILE A 121 13.71 6.90 0.57
C ILE A 121 13.03 7.26 -0.74
N LEU A 122 12.96 8.55 -1.10
CA LEU A 122 12.26 9.01 -2.31
C LEU A 122 12.92 8.53 -3.59
N VAL A 123 14.25 8.63 -3.70
CA VAL A 123 14.96 8.23 -4.93
C VAL A 123 14.89 6.72 -5.13
N SER A 124 15.11 5.92 -4.08
CA SER A 124 15.02 4.47 -4.19
C SER A 124 13.58 3.99 -4.47
N ALA A 125 12.58 4.61 -3.84
CA ALA A 125 11.17 4.34 -4.14
C ALA A 125 10.80 4.74 -5.58
N ALA A 126 11.30 5.88 -6.07
CA ALA A 126 11.07 6.34 -7.44
C ALA A 126 11.68 5.40 -8.47
N ILE A 127 12.86 4.83 -8.21
CA ILE A 127 13.47 3.81 -9.09
C ILE A 127 12.56 2.58 -9.18
N LEU A 128 12.04 2.08 -8.05
CA LEU A 128 11.12 0.94 -8.06
C LEU A 128 9.79 1.25 -8.72
N LEU A 129 9.24 2.46 -8.51
CA LEU A 129 8.02 2.94 -9.14
C LEU A 129 8.17 2.99 -10.66
N VAL A 130 9.22 3.65 -11.15
CA VAL A 130 9.45 3.84 -12.59
C VAL A 130 9.81 2.50 -13.24
N GLY A 131 10.67 1.69 -12.62
CA GLY A 131 11.05 0.39 -13.16
C GLY A 131 9.87 -0.57 -13.26
N THR A 132 9.08 -0.69 -12.20
CA THR A 132 7.90 -1.58 -12.19
C THR A 132 6.79 -1.02 -13.07
N GLY A 133 6.56 0.29 -13.02
CA GLY A 133 5.60 0.97 -13.88
C GLY A 133 5.94 0.79 -15.36
N TYR A 134 7.21 0.92 -15.74
CA TYR A 134 7.66 0.66 -17.10
C TYR A 134 7.33 -0.77 -17.55
N ILE A 135 7.67 -1.78 -16.74
CA ILE A 135 7.36 -3.19 -17.07
C ILE A 135 5.85 -3.40 -17.22
N ALA A 136 5.04 -2.79 -16.35
CA ALA A 136 3.59 -2.91 -16.40
C ALA A 136 2.98 -2.22 -17.64
N LEU A 137 3.47 -1.03 -17.99
CA LEU A 137 3.02 -0.26 -19.15
C LEU A 137 3.46 -0.92 -20.46
N ASP A 138 4.70 -1.39 -20.54
CA ASP A 138 5.20 -2.10 -21.72
C ASP A 138 4.47 -3.43 -21.92
N THR A 139 4.15 -4.15 -20.82
CA THR A 139 3.30 -5.33 -20.90
C THR A 139 1.93 -4.95 -21.46
N GLY A 140 1.28 -3.92 -20.92
CA GLY A 140 -0.09 -3.55 -21.27
C GLY A 140 -0.26 -2.92 -22.66
N TYR A 141 0.60 -1.97 -23.02
CA TYR A 141 0.55 -1.29 -24.32
C TYR A 141 1.28 -2.02 -25.42
N ASP A 142 2.14 -2.95 -25.05
CA ASP A 142 2.88 -3.77 -25.99
C ASP A 142 3.78 -2.93 -26.93
N TRP A 143 4.60 -2.04 -26.35
CA TRP A 143 5.45 -1.14 -27.13
C TRP A 143 6.67 -1.85 -27.71
N THR A 144 7.33 -2.69 -26.91
CA THR A 144 8.58 -3.35 -27.31
C THR A 144 8.40 -4.79 -27.81
N GLY A 145 7.25 -5.41 -27.56
CA GLY A 145 7.01 -6.84 -27.83
C GLY A 145 7.78 -7.80 -26.91
N TYR A 146 8.61 -7.31 -25.98
CA TYR A 146 9.44 -8.17 -25.11
C TYR A 146 8.59 -9.12 -24.24
N TRP A 147 7.43 -8.64 -23.79
CA TRP A 147 6.53 -9.41 -22.92
C TRP A 147 5.46 -10.21 -23.68
N HIS A 148 5.52 -10.34 -25.02
CA HIS A 148 4.55 -11.09 -25.85
C HIS A 148 4.30 -12.51 -25.36
N SER A 149 5.36 -13.20 -24.94
CA SER A 149 5.25 -14.54 -24.36
C SER A 149 4.29 -14.65 -23.16
N SER A 150 4.02 -13.53 -22.49
CA SER A 150 3.04 -13.47 -21.39
C SER A 150 1.60 -13.62 -21.87
N TYR A 151 1.32 -13.30 -23.13
CA TYR A 151 0.01 -13.46 -23.78
C TYR A 151 -0.18 -14.85 -24.38
N ASP A 152 0.90 -15.49 -24.83
CA ASP A 152 0.87 -16.79 -25.50
C ASP A 152 0.83 -17.98 -24.53
N ASP A 153 1.21 -17.80 -23.26
CA ASP A 153 1.05 -18.85 -22.24
C ASP A 153 -0.45 -19.10 -21.99
N PRO A 154 -0.92 -20.36 -21.95
CA PRO A 154 -2.33 -20.70 -21.67
C PRO A 154 -2.87 -20.13 -20.36
N ARG A 155 -1.97 -19.81 -19.42
CA ARG A 155 -2.27 -19.26 -18.10
C ARG A 155 -1.97 -17.77 -18.02
N TYR A 156 -1.60 -17.11 -19.13
CA TYR A 156 -1.25 -15.70 -19.22
C TYR A 156 -0.35 -15.23 -18.08
N ARG A 157 0.91 -15.70 -18.03
CA ARG A 157 1.78 -15.50 -16.86
C ARG A 157 2.84 -14.45 -17.18
N ASN A 158 2.86 -13.37 -16.39
CA ASN A 158 3.99 -12.45 -16.35
C ASN A 158 4.73 -12.59 -15.02
N ILE A 159 5.89 -13.23 -15.04
CA ILE A 159 6.67 -13.55 -13.83
C ILE A 159 7.27 -12.28 -13.22
N ALA A 160 7.75 -11.35 -14.05
CA ALA A 160 8.35 -10.11 -13.58
C ALA A 160 7.33 -9.26 -12.80
N LEU A 161 6.12 -9.07 -13.34
CA LEU A 161 5.04 -8.39 -12.66
C LEU A 161 4.60 -9.13 -11.40
N TYR A 162 4.50 -10.46 -11.43
CA TYR A 162 4.18 -11.23 -10.22
C TYR A 162 5.19 -10.97 -9.09
N VAL A 163 6.49 -10.97 -9.42
CA VAL A 163 7.53 -10.72 -8.41
C VAL A 163 7.47 -9.29 -7.90
N LEU A 164 7.37 -8.30 -8.78
CA LEU A 164 7.44 -6.88 -8.41
C LEU A 164 6.17 -6.37 -7.72
N TYR A 165 5.00 -6.84 -8.13
CA TYR A 165 3.71 -6.41 -7.56
C TYR A 165 3.33 -7.20 -6.30
N GLN A 166 3.65 -8.50 -6.23
CA GLN A 166 3.16 -9.36 -5.15
C GLN A 166 4.27 -9.80 -4.21
N LEU A 167 5.33 -10.43 -4.74
CA LEU A 167 6.32 -11.08 -3.90
C LEU A 167 7.23 -10.08 -3.18
N ALA A 168 7.76 -9.10 -3.90
CA ALA A 168 8.65 -8.09 -3.33
C ALA A 168 7.93 -7.22 -2.27
N PRO A 169 6.71 -6.68 -2.51
CA PRO A 169 5.95 -5.98 -1.49
C PRO A 169 5.68 -6.82 -0.25
N LEU A 170 5.34 -8.12 -0.42
CA LEU A 170 5.16 -9.03 0.70
C LEU A 170 6.45 -9.20 1.52
N VAL A 171 7.60 -9.35 0.84
CA VAL A 171 8.91 -9.42 1.51
C VAL A 171 9.22 -8.13 2.26
N PHE A 172 8.96 -6.96 1.67
CA PHE A 172 9.16 -5.66 2.34
C PHE A 172 8.29 -5.52 3.59
N LEU A 173 7.03 -5.95 3.54
CA LEU A 173 6.14 -5.96 4.70
C LEU A 173 6.60 -6.92 5.81
N VAL A 174 7.12 -8.10 5.44
CA VAL A 174 7.69 -9.04 6.42
C VAL A 174 8.95 -8.46 7.07
N ILE A 175 9.84 -7.86 6.28
CA ILE A 175 11.04 -7.19 6.80
C ILE A 175 10.64 -6.05 7.73
N PHE A 176 9.69 -5.19 7.32
CA PHE A 176 9.12 -4.14 8.14
C PHE A 176 8.62 -4.68 9.49
N TYR A 177 7.79 -5.72 9.46
CA TYR A 177 7.24 -6.34 10.67
C TYR A 177 8.35 -6.86 11.60
N VAL A 178 9.35 -7.56 11.06
CA VAL A 178 10.46 -8.12 11.85
C VAL A 178 11.33 -7.01 12.46
N LEU A 179 11.68 -6.00 11.67
CA LEU A 179 12.47 -4.86 12.14
C LEU A 179 11.74 -4.12 13.27
N GLU A 180 10.49 -3.75 13.08
CA GLU A 180 9.69 -3.08 14.11
C GLU A 180 9.49 -3.94 15.35
N THR A 181 9.29 -5.26 15.18
CA THR A 181 9.19 -6.20 16.30
C THR A 181 10.48 -6.20 17.14
N VAL A 182 11.63 -6.25 16.48
CA VAL A 182 12.94 -6.23 17.16
C VAL A 182 13.14 -4.88 17.85
N LEU A 183 12.87 -3.77 17.16
CA LEU A 183 12.94 -2.42 17.73
C LEU A 183 12.10 -2.31 19.00
N VAL A 184 10.83 -2.69 18.95
CA VAL A 184 9.91 -2.57 20.09
C VAL A 184 10.29 -3.49 21.25
N LEU A 185 10.55 -4.77 20.98
CA LEU A 185 10.79 -5.75 22.05
C LEU A 185 12.20 -5.72 22.62
N ARG A 186 13.21 -5.37 21.80
CA ARG A 186 14.62 -5.42 22.21
C ARG A 186 15.20 -4.05 22.51
N VAL A 187 14.78 -3.01 21.80
CA VAL A 187 15.32 -1.65 21.99
C VAL A 187 14.47 -0.88 22.99
N LEU A 188 13.15 -0.79 22.78
CA LEU A 188 12.26 -0.06 23.69
C LEU A 188 11.86 -0.87 24.93
N GLY A 189 11.72 -2.19 24.82
CA GLY A 189 11.32 -3.06 25.92
C GLY A 189 9.83 -2.94 26.31
N GLU A 190 8.99 -2.38 25.44
CA GLU A 190 7.56 -2.19 25.66
C GLU A 190 6.77 -3.18 24.78
N THR A 191 5.70 -3.78 25.31
CA THR A 191 4.96 -4.84 24.59
C THR A 191 3.62 -4.36 24.03
N ARG A 192 3.08 -3.24 24.53
CA ARG A 192 1.78 -2.72 24.08
C ARG A 192 1.73 -2.39 22.58
N PRO A 193 2.73 -1.74 21.96
CA PRO A 193 2.73 -1.43 20.53
C PRO A 193 2.60 -2.67 19.64
N MET A 194 3.08 -3.83 20.10
CA MET A 194 3.02 -5.07 19.32
C MET A 194 1.59 -5.49 18.97
N ILE A 195 0.60 -5.13 19.81
CA ILE A 195 -0.80 -5.42 19.52
C ILE A 195 -1.23 -4.70 18.23
N TYR A 196 -0.87 -3.43 18.08
CA TYR A 196 -1.22 -2.63 16.90
C TYR A 196 -0.50 -3.11 15.64
N LEU A 197 0.80 -3.43 15.74
CA LEU A 197 1.58 -3.97 14.62
C LEU A 197 1.05 -5.33 14.14
N THR A 198 0.76 -6.23 15.08
CA THR A 198 0.20 -7.56 14.77
C THR A 198 -1.20 -7.45 14.19
N LEU A 199 -2.03 -6.56 14.74
CA LEU A 199 -3.37 -6.30 14.21
C LEU A 199 -3.30 -5.75 12.77
N ALA A 200 -2.37 -4.83 12.48
CA ALA A 200 -2.15 -4.35 11.12
C ALA A 200 -1.80 -5.48 10.14
N ALA A 201 -0.88 -6.37 10.53
CA ALA A 201 -0.48 -7.50 9.70
C ALA A 201 -1.64 -8.48 9.45
N ILE A 202 -2.43 -8.80 10.48
CA ILE A 202 -3.62 -9.66 10.36
C ILE A 202 -4.67 -9.03 9.47
N LEU A 203 -4.98 -7.74 9.66
CA LEU A 203 -5.94 -7.02 8.83
C LEU A 203 -5.52 -7.06 7.36
N PHE A 204 -4.26 -6.73 7.06
CA PHE A 204 -3.74 -6.79 5.70
C PHE A 204 -3.86 -8.22 5.12
N ALA A 205 -3.45 -9.25 5.86
CA ALA A 205 -3.54 -10.64 5.43
C ALA A 205 -4.98 -11.06 5.14
N ILE A 206 -5.95 -10.65 5.97
CA ILE A 206 -7.38 -10.88 5.74
C ILE A 206 -7.81 -10.23 4.42
N GLY A 207 -7.42 -8.98 4.17
CA GLY A 207 -7.68 -8.30 2.90
C GLY A 207 -7.17 -9.06 1.68
N GLN A 208 -5.94 -9.58 1.75
CA GLN A 208 -5.35 -10.40 0.68
C GLN A 208 -6.14 -11.71 0.47
N VAL A 209 -6.58 -12.37 1.54
CA VAL A 209 -7.42 -13.58 1.45
C VAL A 209 -8.77 -13.27 0.78
N PHE A 210 -9.39 -12.14 1.11
CA PHE A 210 -10.63 -11.72 0.46
C PHE A 210 -10.45 -11.49 -1.04
N ASN A 211 -9.37 -10.82 -1.44
CA ASN A 211 -9.08 -10.55 -2.85
C ASN A 211 -8.78 -11.84 -3.63
N TYR A 212 -7.90 -12.71 -3.10
CA TYR A 212 -7.37 -13.83 -3.88
C TYR A 212 -8.17 -15.13 -3.77
N ALA A 213 -8.74 -15.44 -2.61
CA ALA A 213 -9.40 -16.73 -2.37
C ALA A 213 -10.93 -16.61 -2.38
N ILE A 214 -11.47 -15.55 -1.77
CA ILE A 214 -12.91 -15.43 -1.49
C ILE A 214 -13.65 -14.66 -2.59
N SER A 215 -12.96 -13.80 -3.36
CA SER A 215 -13.56 -12.88 -4.33
C SER A 215 -14.54 -13.54 -5.31
N SER A 216 -14.19 -14.70 -5.90
CA SER A 216 -15.06 -15.44 -6.82
C SER A 216 -16.35 -15.94 -6.16
N HIS A 217 -16.28 -16.35 -4.90
CA HIS A 217 -17.41 -16.84 -4.13
C HIS A 217 -18.38 -15.71 -3.80
N ILE A 218 -17.84 -14.54 -3.39
CA ILE A 218 -18.63 -13.33 -3.14
C ILE A 218 -19.28 -12.83 -4.42
N CYS A 219 -18.54 -12.79 -5.52
CA CYS A 219 -19.05 -12.34 -6.80
C CYS A 219 -20.25 -13.18 -7.27
N ASN A 220 -20.11 -14.51 -7.23
CA ASN A 220 -21.19 -15.43 -7.59
C ASN A 220 -22.38 -15.33 -6.63
N GLY A 221 -22.13 -15.23 -5.32
CA GLY A 221 -23.19 -15.12 -4.32
C GLY A 221 -23.98 -13.81 -4.38
N THR A 222 -23.36 -12.73 -4.86
CA THR A 222 -23.98 -11.40 -4.94
C THR A 222 -24.54 -11.05 -6.32
N HIS A 223 -24.56 -12.00 -7.26
CA HIS A 223 -24.93 -11.77 -8.66
C HIS A 223 -24.10 -10.66 -9.32
N GLY A 224 -22.79 -10.63 -9.03
CA GLY A 224 -21.84 -9.69 -9.64
C GLY A 224 -21.90 -8.26 -9.07
N LYS A 225 -22.57 -8.04 -7.93
CA LYS A 225 -22.72 -6.72 -7.31
C LYS A 225 -21.54 -6.30 -6.43
N ILE A 226 -20.80 -7.26 -5.87
CA ILE A 226 -19.66 -7.00 -4.98
C ILE A 226 -18.59 -8.06 -5.25
N ASP A 227 -17.32 -7.67 -5.23
CA ASP A 227 -16.17 -8.58 -5.30
C ASP A 227 -15.29 -8.48 -4.04
N GLY A 228 -14.26 -9.32 -3.98
CA GLY A 228 -13.29 -9.30 -2.88
C GLY A 228 -12.43 -8.04 -2.81
N ALA A 229 -12.36 -7.24 -3.88
CA ALA A 229 -11.56 -6.03 -3.92
C ALA A 229 -12.10 -4.98 -2.95
N LEU A 230 -13.43 -4.87 -2.80
CA LEU A 230 -14.05 -4.02 -1.77
C LEU A 230 -13.49 -4.28 -0.36
N PHE A 231 -13.40 -5.55 0.02
CA PHE A 231 -12.91 -5.94 1.34
C PHE A 231 -11.41 -5.74 1.45
N GLU A 232 -10.67 -5.97 0.38
CA GLU A 232 -9.24 -5.67 0.33
C GLU A 232 -8.98 -4.18 0.58
N THR A 233 -9.68 -3.27 -0.10
CA THR A 233 -9.60 -1.82 0.16
C THR A 233 -9.90 -1.49 1.63
N LEU A 234 -10.97 -2.08 2.19
CA LEU A 234 -11.38 -1.85 3.59
C LEU A 234 -10.29 -2.31 4.57
N PHE A 235 -9.82 -3.53 4.42
CA PHE A 235 -8.85 -4.12 5.34
C PHE A 235 -7.46 -3.50 5.18
N THR A 236 -7.09 -3.09 3.97
CA THR A 236 -5.87 -2.31 3.72
C THR A 236 -5.94 -0.93 4.39
N LEU A 237 -7.08 -0.23 4.32
CA LEU A 237 -7.31 1.01 5.07
C LEU A 237 -7.15 0.83 6.58
N LEU A 238 -7.77 -0.22 7.14
CA LEU A 238 -7.66 -0.52 8.56
C LEU A 238 -6.22 -0.89 8.94
N ALA A 239 -5.51 -1.65 8.10
CA ALA A 239 -4.11 -2.01 8.31
C ALA A 239 -3.21 -0.77 8.33
N VAL A 240 -3.35 0.14 7.36
CA VAL A 240 -2.59 1.40 7.30
C VAL A 240 -2.88 2.27 8.51
N THR A 241 -4.13 2.32 8.95
CA THR A 241 -4.52 3.04 10.17
C THR A 241 -3.84 2.43 11.40
N MET A 242 -3.77 1.10 11.51
CA MET A 242 -3.09 0.42 12.61
C MET A 242 -1.57 0.56 12.54
N VAL A 243 -0.96 0.60 11.36
CA VAL A 243 0.47 0.95 11.18
C VAL A 243 0.75 2.36 11.72
N TRP A 244 -0.12 3.32 11.41
CA TRP A 244 0.03 4.68 11.93
C TRP A 244 -0.16 4.73 13.45
N VAL A 245 -1.16 4.01 14.00
CA VAL A 245 -1.39 3.93 15.45
C VAL A 245 -0.20 3.29 16.16
N PHE A 246 0.36 2.23 15.57
CA PHE A 246 1.59 1.60 16.01
C PHE A 246 2.73 2.62 16.07
N TRP A 247 3.03 3.31 14.97
CA TRP A 247 4.07 4.34 14.90
C TRP A 247 3.85 5.43 15.95
N SER A 248 2.61 5.92 16.07
CA SER A 248 2.22 6.91 17.07
C SER A 248 2.42 6.43 18.51
N SER A 249 2.35 5.12 18.76
CA SER A 249 2.47 4.53 20.10
C SER A 249 3.92 4.29 20.54
N ILE A 250 4.85 4.16 19.60
CA ILE A 250 6.29 4.03 19.89
C ILE A 250 6.98 5.38 20.00
N THR A 251 6.39 6.44 19.44
CA THR A 251 6.87 7.81 19.58
C THR A 251 6.20 8.48 20.79
N GLU A 252 6.97 8.71 21.87
CA GLU A 252 6.48 9.27 23.13
C GLU A 252 5.55 10.47 22.91
N ASP A 253 4.38 10.43 23.56
CA ASP A 253 3.54 11.61 23.72
C ASP A 253 4.32 12.66 24.51
N ASP A 254 4.20 13.91 24.09
CA ASP A 254 4.86 15.07 24.70
C ASP A 254 4.91 14.92 26.22
N TRP A 255 6.12 14.83 26.78
CA TRP A 255 6.34 15.05 28.21
C TRP A 255 5.52 16.28 28.61
N PRO A 256 4.74 16.25 29.69
CA PRO A 256 3.97 17.42 30.12
C PRO A 256 4.96 18.57 30.29
N MET A 257 4.98 19.48 29.31
CA MET A 257 5.80 20.67 29.37
C MET A 257 5.39 21.37 30.66
N PRO A 258 6.33 21.70 31.56
CA PRO A 258 5.99 22.40 32.79
C PRO A 258 5.17 23.64 32.41
N VAL A 259 3.91 23.64 32.81
CA VAL A 259 3.01 24.77 32.64
C VAL A 259 3.59 25.92 33.47
N GLY A 260 4.26 26.84 32.77
CA GLY A 260 4.62 28.16 33.26
C GLY A 260 5.36 28.20 34.60
N ASN A 261 6.68 28.08 34.59
CA ASN A 261 7.45 28.85 35.55
C ASN A 261 7.51 30.30 35.04
N THR A 262 6.51 31.10 35.41
CA THR A 262 6.67 32.55 35.52
C THR A 262 7.72 32.80 36.58
N TYR A 263 8.98 32.92 36.17
CA TYR A 263 9.98 33.56 37.02
C TYR A 263 9.69 35.07 36.99
N PRO A 264 9.53 35.72 38.17
CA PRO A 264 9.58 37.18 38.27
C PRO A 264 10.99 37.71 37.99
#